data_AF-A0A351I9E3-F1
#
_entry.id   AF-A0A351I9E3-F1
#
_cell.length_a   1.000
_cell.length_b   1.000
_cell.length_c   1.000
_cell.angle_alpha   90.00
_cell.angle_beta   90.00
_cell.angle_gamma   90.00
#
_symmetry.space_group_name_H-M   'P 1'
#
loop_
_entity.id
_entity.type
_entity.pdbx_description
1 polymer ?
#
loop_
_entity_poly.entity_id
_entity_poly.type
_entity_poly.pdbx_seq_one_letter_code
_entity_poly.pdbx_strand_id
1 'polypeptide(L)'
;MASTVHTKTIRTEIGVFSVHKIAPEFFDGFDWYKGPHSFLIAEPEKALIDSLYLSARKKKQFSYFPELHFPSSFSLGKAKEWAKKIPDSKIRSCVQKRLTLLF
;
A
#
# COMPACT_ATOMS: atom_id res chain seq x y z
N MET A 1 12.13 4.11 2.95
CA MET A 1 12.32 4.43 4.39
C MET A 1 11.61 3.37 5.22
N ALA A 2 12.28 2.70 6.15
CA ALA A 2 11.66 1.82 7.12
C ALA A 2 11.83 2.41 8.53
N SER A 3 10.80 2.33 9.36
CA SER A 3 10.78 2.94 10.70
C SER A 3 10.25 1.94 11.71
N THR A 4 11.00 1.74 12.81
CA THR A 4 10.56 0.94 13.97
C THR A 4 9.57 1.70 14.86
N VAL A 5 9.48 3.02 14.65
CA VAL A 5 8.68 3.96 15.44
C VAL A 5 7.19 3.81 15.12
N HIS A 6 6.33 4.01 16.13
CA HIS A 6 4.86 3.94 15.98
C HIS A 6 4.33 4.91 14.92
N THR A 7 3.15 4.61 14.38
CA THR A 7 2.50 5.44 13.36
C THR A 7 2.45 6.89 13.82
N LYS A 8 3.10 7.79 13.07
CA LYS A 8 3.18 9.20 13.40
C LYS A 8 3.09 10.06 12.14
N THR A 9 2.61 11.28 12.33
CA THR A 9 2.63 12.32 11.31
C THR A 9 3.84 13.22 11.56
N ILE A 10 4.64 13.44 10.53
CA ILE A 10 5.85 14.28 10.55
C ILE A 10 5.54 15.51 9.71
N ARG A 11 5.63 16.68 10.33
CA ARG A 11 5.50 17.97 9.63
C ARG A 11 6.90 18.50 9.34
N THR A 12 7.12 18.90 8.11
CA THR A 12 8.38 19.48 7.60
C THR A 12 8.04 20.73 6.80
N GLU A 13 9.03 21.56 6.48
CA GLU A 13 8.84 22.75 5.63
C GLU A 13 8.33 22.40 4.23
N ILE A 14 8.69 21.21 3.72
CA ILE A 14 8.30 20.73 2.39
C ILE A 14 6.99 19.95 2.37
N GLY A 15 6.37 19.69 3.53
CA GLY A 15 5.09 18.98 3.59
C GLY A 15 4.88 18.12 4.83
N VAL A 16 3.76 17.38 4.81
CA VAL A 16 3.29 16.55 5.91
C VAL A 16 3.31 15.08 5.50
N PHE A 17 4.08 14.27 6.21
CA PHE A 17 4.26 12.85 5.94
C PHE A 17 3.57 12.00 7.01
N SER A 18 2.87 10.95 6.61
CA SER A 18 2.32 9.96 7.55
C SER A 18 3.08 8.65 7.42
N VAL A 19 3.68 8.20 8.53
CA VAL A 19 4.45 6.95 8.57
C VAL A 19 3.56 5.84 9.11
N HIS A 20 3.35 4.79 8.33
CA HIS A 20 2.52 3.64 8.71
C HIS A 20 3.37 2.39 8.94
N LYS A 21 2.97 1.57 9.92
CA LYS A 21 3.58 0.26 10.17
C LYS A 21 2.85 -0.80 9.36
N ILE A 22 3.61 -1.62 8.65
CA ILE A 22 3.13 -2.84 8.02
C ILE A 22 3.91 -4.04 8.55
N ALA A 23 3.40 -5.26 8.30
CA ALA A 23 4.12 -6.46 8.68
C ALA A 23 5.48 -6.51 7.95
N PRO A 24 6.60 -6.83 8.62
CA PRO A 24 7.91 -6.87 7.98
C PRO A 24 7.96 -7.77 6.75
N GLU A 25 7.29 -8.93 6.80
CA GLU A 25 7.21 -9.89 5.68
C GLU A 25 6.41 -9.34 4.48
N PHE A 26 5.65 -8.26 4.70
CA PHE A 26 4.84 -7.58 3.70
C PHE A 26 5.48 -6.25 3.22
N PHE A 27 6.64 -5.88 3.79
CA PHE A 27 7.42 -4.71 3.37
C PHE A 27 8.37 -5.08 2.21
N ASP A 28 7.80 -5.14 1.01
CA ASP A 28 8.46 -5.53 -0.24
C ASP A 28 7.74 -4.87 -1.44
N GLY A 29 8.22 -5.06 -2.67
CA GLY A 29 7.55 -4.61 -3.90
C GLY A 29 7.81 -3.15 -4.24
N PHE A 30 9.05 -2.71 -4.02
CA PHE A 30 9.50 -1.36 -4.33
C PHE A 30 10.48 -1.37 -5.49
N ASP A 31 10.33 -0.41 -6.38
CA ASP A 31 11.23 -0.14 -7.48
C ASP A 31 11.86 1.25 -7.35
N TRP A 32 13.00 1.44 -8.03
CA TRP A 32 13.58 2.77 -8.16
C TRP A 32 12.70 3.65 -9.03
N TYR A 33 12.31 4.80 -8.48
CA TYR A 33 11.60 5.82 -9.22
C TYR A 33 12.48 6.33 -10.37
N LYS A 34 11.96 6.29 -11.59
CA LYS A 34 12.69 6.63 -12.83
C LYS A 34 12.63 8.12 -13.19
N GLY A 35 12.24 8.98 -12.25
CA GLY A 35 12.19 10.43 -12.45
C GLY A 35 13.49 11.13 -12.06
N PRO A 36 13.47 12.47 -11.84
CA PRO A 36 14.68 13.26 -11.60
C PRO A 36 15.39 12.95 -10.28
N HIS A 37 14.75 12.24 -9.36
CA HIS A 37 15.29 11.89 -8.05
C HIS A 37 15.26 10.37 -7.86
N SER A 38 16.27 9.84 -7.17
CA SER A 38 16.37 8.41 -6.87
C SER A 38 15.77 8.09 -5.49
N PHE A 39 14.61 7.46 -5.49
CA PHE A 39 14.01 6.89 -4.28
C PHE A 39 13.22 5.63 -4.62
N LEU A 40 13.01 4.77 -3.61
CA LEU A 40 12.19 3.57 -3.74
C LEU A 40 10.71 3.95 -3.66
N ILE A 41 9.95 3.52 -4.66
CA ILE A 41 8.49 3.69 -4.74
C ILE A 41 7.82 2.33 -4.90
N ALA A 42 6.67 2.14 -4.27
CA ALA A 42 5.91 0.89 -4.41
C ALA A 42 5.38 0.77 -5.84
N GLU A 43 5.42 -0.44 -6.39
CA GLU A 43 4.76 -0.74 -7.66
C GLU A 43 3.25 -0.46 -7.57
N PRO A 44 2.55 -0.09 -8.66
CA PRO A 44 1.13 0.25 -8.64
C PRO A 44 0.24 -0.80 -7.97
N GLU A 45 0.50 -2.08 -8.23
CA GLU A 45 -0.21 -3.20 -7.60
C GLU A 45 0.06 -3.26 -6.10
N LYS A 46 1.32 -3.08 -5.69
CA LYS A 46 1.70 -3.09 -4.28
C LYS A 46 1.10 -1.90 -3.54
N ALA A 47 1.11 -0.72 -4.14
CA ALA A 47 0.52 0.49 -3.59
C ALA A 47 -0.99 0.34 -3.33
N LEU A 48 -1.72 -0.32 -4.24
CA LEU A 48 -3.14 -0.64 -4.04
C LEU A 48 -3.33 -1.58 -2.84
N ILE A 49 -2.58 -2.68 -2.78
CA ILE A 49 -2.72 -3.65 -1.70
C ILE A 49 -2.30 -3.06 -0.35
N ASP A 50 -1.26 -2.22 -0.31
CA ASP A 50 -0.84 -1.50 0.90
C ASP A 50 -1.94 -0.58 1.42
N SER A 51 -2.58 0.16 0.52
CA SER A 51 -3.69 1.04 0.88
C SER A 51 -4.88 0.25 1.43
N LEU A 52 -5.23 -0.88 0.80
CA LEU A 52 -6.27 -1.79 1.30
C LEU A 52 -5.90 -2.44 2.64
N TYR A 53 -4.64 -2.85 2.82
CA TYR A 53 -4.11 -3.40 4.07
C TYR A 53 -4.25 -2.39 5.22
N LEU A 54 -3.87 -1.13 4.98
CA LEU A 54 -4.03 -0.05 5.96
C LEU A 54 -5.51 0.20 6.28
N SER A 55 -6.40 0.13 5.29
CA SER A 55 -7.84 0.28 5.49
C SER A 55 -8.45 -0.80 6.39
N ALA A 56 -7.91 -2.03 6.33
CA ALA A 56 -8.33 -3.14 7.16
C ALA A 56 -7.77 -3.06 8.60
N ARG A 57 -6.60 -2.44 8.81
CA ARG A 57 -5.97 -2.31 10.15
C ARG A 57 -6.35 -1.06 10.94
N LYS A 58 -6.55 0.09 10.29
CA LYS A 58 -6.57 1.41 10.96
C LYS A 58 -7.80 2.23 10.55
N LYS A 59 -8.73 2.44 11.50
CA LYS A 59 -9.82 3.47 11.46
C LYS A 59 -10.51 3.69 10.10
N LYS A 60 -10.54 2.69 9.21
CA LYS A 60 -11.01 2.79 7.81
C LYS A 60 -10.30 3.87 6.96
N GLN A 61 -9.07 4.27 7.28
CA GLN A 61 -8.30 5.16 6.40
C GLN A 61 -8.04 4.45 5.05
N PHE A 62 -8.15 5.16 3.92
CA PHE A 62 -8.08 4.57 2.58
C PHE A 62 -9.20 3.56 2.26
N SER A 63 -10.38 3.72 2.87
CA SER A 63 -11.54 2.87 2.56
C SER A 63 -12.24 3.22 1.25
N TYR A 64 -11.99 4.40 0.69
CA TYR A 64 -12.65 4.92 -0.50
C TYR A 64 -11.61 5.60 -1.40
N PHE A 65 -11.62 5.24 -2.68
CA PHE A 65 -10.76 5.81 -3.72
C PHE A 65 -11.68 6.52 -4.73
N PRO A 66 -11.94 7.83 -4.57
CA PRO A 66 -12.86 8.56 -5.46
C PRO A 66 -12.38 8.60 -6.91
N GLU A 67 -11.07 8.68 -7.12
CA GLU A 67 -10.43 8.75 -8.43
C GLU A 67 -9.32 7.69 -8.49
N LEU A 68 -9.62 6.54 -9.09
CA LEU A 68 -8.67 5.45 -9.24
C LEU A 68 -8.35 5.24 -10.72
N HIS A 69 -7.14 5.60 -11.11
CA HIS A 69 -6.62 5.39 -12.46
C HIS A 69 -5.59 4.26 -12.44
N PHE A 70 -5.84 3.22 -13.23
CA PHE A 70 -4.89 2.12 -13.39
C PHE A 70 -4.01 2.38 -14.62
N PRO A 71 -2.67 2.33 -14.49
CA PRO A 71 -1.81 2.40 -15.66
C PRO A 71 -2.01 1.16 -16.54
N SER A 72 -1.68 1.27 -17.83
CA SER A 72 -1.78 0.15 -18.78
C SER A 72 -0.93 -1.07 -18.38
N SER A 73 0.14 -0.85 -17.61
CA SER A 73 1.00 -1.90 -17.07
C SER A 73 0.44 -2.58 -15.82
N PHE A 74 -0.72 -2.14 -15.29
CA PHE A 74 -1.29 -2.68 -14.06
C PHE A 74 -1.80 -4.11 -14.26
N SER A 75 -1.37 -5.02 -13.38
CA SER A 75 -1.78 -6.42 -13.38
C SER A 75 -2.58 -6.79 -12.14
N LEU A 76 -3.87 -7.10 -12.35
CA LEU A 76 -4.73 -7.66 -11.30
C LEU A 76 -4.15 -8.96 -10.72
N GLY A 77 -3.50 -9.78 -11.55
CA GLY A 77 -2.87 -11.02 -11.11
C GLY A 77 -1.77 -10.74 -10.09
N LYS A 78 -0.89 -9.78 -10.39
CA LYS A 78 0.19 -9.36 -9.48
C LYS A 78 -0.36 -8.73 -8.19
N ALA A 79 -1.45 -7.96 -8.28
CA ALA A 79 -2.15 -7.44 -7.09
C ALA A 79 -2.71 -8.58 -6.21
N LYS A 80 -3.29 -9.63 -6.81
CA LYS A 80 -3.74 -10.82 -6.06
C LYS A 80 -2.59 -11.56 -5.39
N GLU A 81 -1.44 -11.68 -6.06
CA GLU A 81 -0.24 -12.28 -5.45
C GLU A 81 0.26 -11.46 -4.25
N TRP A 82 0.27 -10.14 -4.35
CA TRP A 82 0.57 -9.27 -3.20
C TRP A 82 -0.41 -9.49 -2.04
N ALA A 83 -1.71 -9.55 -2.32
CA ALA A 83 -2.70 -9.81 -1.28
C ALA A 83 -2.45 -11.16 -0.56
N LYS A 84 -2.01 -12.21 -1.27
CA LYS A 84 -1.68 -13.52 -0.67
C LYS A 84 -0.50 -13.45 0.31
N LYS A 85 0.46 -12.55 0.10
CA LYS A 85 1.63 -12.37 0.98
C LYS A 85 1.31 -11.76 2.35
N ILE A 86 0.09 -11.23 2.57
CA ILE A 86 -0.31 -10.67 3.86
C ILE A 86 -0.35 -11.78 4.92
N PRO A 87 0.46 -11.76 5.99
CA PRO A 87 0.58 -12.88 6.92
C PRO A 87 -0.72 -13.14 7.72
N ASP A 88 -1.40 -12.08 8.14
CA ASP A 88 -2.65 -12.17 8.90
C ASP A 88 -3.83 -12.60 8.00
N SER A 89 -4.45 -13.74 8.31
CA SER A 89 -5.52 -14.34 7.50
C SER A 89 -6.81 -13.51 7.49
N LYS A 90 -7.14 -12.80 8.57
CA LYS A 90 -8.35 -11.95 8.64
C LYS A 90 -8.17 -10.71 7.77
N ILE A 91 -7.00 -10.07 7.87
CA ILE A 91 -6.65 -8.91 7.05
C ILE A 91 -6.59 -9.33 5.58
N ARG A 92 -5.93 -10.46 5.28
CA ARG A 92 -5.85 -11.03 3.93
C ARG A 92 -7.24 -11.21 3.31
N SER A 93 -8.17 -11.84 4.02
CA SER A 93 -9.54 -12.02 3.53
C SER A 93 -10.26 -10.69 3.31
N CYS A 94 -10.09 -9.71 4.21
CA CYS A 94 -10.68 -8.38 4.04
C CYS A 94 -10.14 -7.66 2.79
N VAL A 95 -8.81 -7.69 2.59
CA VAL A 95 -8.15 -7.10 1.42
C VAL A 95 -8.58 -7.78 0.13
N GLN A 96 -8.63 -9.12 0.10
CA GLN A 96 -9.09 -9.88 -1.07
C GLN A 96 -10.54 -9.56 -1.43
N LYS A 97 -11.45 -9.51 -0.45
CA LYS A 97 -12.84 -9.13 -0.66
C LYS A 97 -12.96 -7.73 -1.26
N ARG A 98 -12.21 -6.76 -0.73
CA ARG A 98 -12.20 -5.38 -1.24
C ARG A 98 -11.62 -5.30 -2.65
N LEU A 99 -10.55 -6.05 -2.94
CA LEU A 99 -9.96 -6.10 -4.26
C LEU A 99 -10.97 -6.62 -5.31
N THR A 100 -11.74 -7.65 -4.96
CA THR A 100 -12.83 -8.17 -5.81
C THR A 100 -14.00 -7.19 -5.99
N LEU A 101 -14.20 -6.22 -5.09
CA LEU A 101 -15.24 -5.21 -5.26
C LEU A 101 -14.82 -4.06 -6.19
N LEU A 102 -13.53 -3.93 -6.48
CA LEU A 102 -12.99 -2.90 -7.37
C LEU A 102 -12.96 -3.33 -8.85
N PHE A 103 -13.14 -4.62 -9.14
CA PHE A 103 -13.04 -5.22 -10.48
C PHE A 103 -14.15 -6.26 -10.69
#